data_AF-A0A9P6DSY0-F1
#
_entry.id   AF-A0A9P6DSY0-F1
#
_cell.length_a   1.000
_cell.length_b   1.000
_cell.length_c   1.000
_cell.angle_alpha   90.00
_cell.angle_beta   90.00
_cell.angle_gamma   90.00
#
_symmetry.space_group_name_H-M   'P 1'
#
loop_
_entity.id
_entity.type
_entity.pdbx_description
1 polymer ?
#
loop_
_entity_poly.entity_id
_entity_poly.type
_entity_poly.pdbx_seq_one_letter_code
_entity_poly.pdbx_strand_id
1 'polypeptide(L)'
;MYGAGMGMGMPGMMGVDPNNPSLVQQVGSSTSQTFALIQSIVQTFGGFAQMLDSTFMATQSSFFAMLGVADQLTQLRGALGQVLGVFGLVSWLRRWWKGDRGNMSHDFKRFVSNPQSAPGSPGSPPAKPSKKPLFIFLLAVFGLPYLMHKLIRHLAARLPPPEQQLAPIDPSKLSFARAAHAFVTQDPVELGLAKGEIVAVLSTLDPTTGAEGEWWRGRTRDGREGWFPRDFVEVIKPKEAILQAPTPPKMPPPPAVPRKHLGKAARR
;
A
#
# COMPACT_ATOMS: atom_id res chain seq x y z
N MET A 1 -15.94 -40.05 -74.07
CA MET A 1 -15.99 -38.79 -73.30
C MET A 1 -14.59 -38.17 -73.37
N TYR A 2 -14.36 -37.24 -74.30
CA TYR A 2 -14.44 -35.78 -74.11
C TYR A 2 -13.53 -35.25 -73.00
N GLY A 3 -12.61 -34.33 -73.36
CA GLY A 3 -11.95 -33.45 -72.39
C GLY A 3 -10.59 -32.91 -72.80
N ALA A 4 -10.52 -32.08 -73.84
CA ALA A 4 -9.41 -31.17 -74.06
C ALA A 4 -9.37 -30.07 -72.99
N GLY A 5 -8.17 -29.58 -72.64
CA GLY A 5 -8.00 -28.43 -71.74
C GLY A 5 -6.64 -27.79 -71.91
N MET A 6 -6.55 -26.83 -72.84
CA MET A 6 -5.48 -25.83 -72.88
C MET A 6 -5.57 -24.91 -71.66
N GLY A 7 -4.42 -24.54 -71.09
CA GLY A 7 -4.26 -23.39 -70.18
C GLY A 7 -2.77 -23.06 -70.09
N MET A 8 -2.30 -22.09 -70.88
CA MET A 8 -2.09 -20.68 -70.52
C MET A 8 -0.84 -20.45 -69.67
N GLY A 9 0.00 -19.55 -70.20
CA GLY A 9 1.38 -19.33 -69.79
C GLY A 9 1.57 -18.86 -68.35
N MET A 10 2.66 -19.34 -67.75
CA MET A 10 3.33 -18.67 -66.64
C MET A 10 4.62 -18.03 -67.18
N PRO A 11 4.88 -16.75 -66.88
CA PRO A 11 5.97 -15.99 -67.48
C PRO A 11 7.30 -16.34 -66.82
N GLY A 12 8.28 -16.65 -67.68
CA GLY A 12 9.71 -16.42 -67.46
C GLY A 12 10.27 -16.66 -66.06
N MET A 13 10.40 -17.93 -65.65
CA MET A 13 11.50 -18.27 -64.76
C MET A 13 12.78 -18.25 -65.59
N MET A 14 13.51 -17.14 -65.49
CA MET A 14 14.92 -17.05 -65.87
C MET A 14 15.61 -18.26 -65.24
N GLY A 15 16.04 -19.20 -66.07
CA GLY A 15 16.84 -20.34 -65.66
C GLY A 15 18.13 -19.82 -65.06
N VAL A 16 18.17 -19.73 -63.74
CA VAL A 16 19.41 -19.54 -62.99
C VAL A 16 20.18 -20.83 -63.17
N ASP A 17 21.20 -20.79 -64.02
CA ASP A 17 22.12 -21.89 -64.21
C ASP A 17 22.80 -22.18 -62.86
N PRO A 18 22.59 -23.36 -62.24
CA PRO A 18 23.10 -23.67 -60.90
C PRO A 18 24.62 -23.64 -60.80
N ASN A 19 25.31 -23.68 -61.94
CA ASN A 19 26.76 -23.73 -62.05
C ASN A 19 27.41 -22.37 -62.38
N ASN A 20 26.64 -21.29 -62.54
CA ASN A 20 27.21 -19.97 -62.80
C ASN A 20 26.50 -18.88 -61.97
N PRO A 21 26.89 -18.69 -60.69
CA PRO A 21 26.28 -17.69 -59.85
C PRO A 21 26.49 -16.29 -60.48
N SER A 22 25.41 -15.53 -60.63
CA SER A 22 25.47 -14.19 -61.21
C SER A 22 26.44 -13.31 -60.39
N LEU A 23 27.21 -12.44 -61.07
CA LEU A 23 28.15 -11.51 -60.42
C LEU A 23 27.47 -10.69 -59.31
N VAL A 24 26.17 -10.39 -59.46
CA VAL A 24 25.38 -9.69 -58.44
C VAL A 24 25.18 -10.54 -57.18
N GLN A 25 24.97 -11.86 -57.33
CA GLN A 25 24.86 -12.79 -56.21
C GLN A 25 26.23 -13.00 -55.53
N GLN A 26 27.29 -13.09 -56.32
CA GLN A 26 28.65 -13.31 -55.81
C GLN A 26 29.18 -12.07 -55.08
N VAL A 27 29.00 -10.88 -55.67
CA VAL A 27 29.33 -9.59 -55.04
C VAL A 27 28.39 -9.29 -53.87
N GLY A 28 27.10 -9.66 -53.96
CA GLY A 28 26.16 -9.58 -52.85
C GLY A 28 26.60 -10.44 -51.67
N SER A 29 27.08 -11.66 -51.92
CA SER A 29 27.58 -12.55 -50.88
C SER A 29 28.88 -12.06 -50.24
N SER A 30 29.84 -11.55 -51.03
CA SER A 30 31.11 -11.03 -50.50
C SER A 30 30.94 -9.70 -49.77
N THR A 31 30.05 -8.83 -50.23
CA THR A 31 29.75 -7.55 -49.58
C THR A 31 28.92 -7.73 -48.32
N SER A 32 28.08 -8.78 -48.24
CA SER A 32 27.31 -9.10 -47.04
C SER A 32 28.21 -9.39 -45.83
N GLN A 33 29.36 -10.03 -46.03
CA GLN A 33 30.35 -10.28 -44.97
C GLN A 33 30.97 -8.97 -44.46
N THR A 34 31.28 -8.04 -45.36
CA THR A 34 31.79 -6.71 -44.99
C THR A 34 30.76 -5.89 -44.22
N PHE A 35 29.49 -5.92 -44.64
CA PHE A 35 28.40 -5.27 -43.89
C PHE A 35 28.17 -5.90 -42.52
N ALA A 36 28.24 -7.24 -42.43
CA ALA A 36 28.14 -7.94 -41.15
C ALA A 36 29.27 -7.53 -40.20
N LEU A 37 30.49 -7.30 -40.71
CA LEU A 37 31.59 -6.78 -39.90
C LEU A 37 31.33 -5.38 -39.37
N ILE A 38 30.86 -4.45 -40.22
CA ILE A 38 30.52 -3.08 -39.79
C ILE A 38 29.38 -3.13 -38.75
N GLN A 39 28.36 -3.95 -39.00
CA GLN A 39 27.23 -4.10 -38.09
C GLN A 39 27.65 -4.73 -36.75
N SER A 40 28.59 -5.69 -36.79
CA SER A 40 29.17 -6.26 -35.58
C SER A 40 29.88 -5.18 -34.76
N ILE A 41 30.71 -4.34 -35.38
CA ILE A 41 31.40 -3.24 -34.69
C ILE A 41 30.39 -2.29 -34.04
N VAL A 42 29.33 -1.89 -34.76
CA VAL A 42 28.28 -1.02 -34.21
C VAL A 42 27.56 -1.69 -33.03
N GLN A 43 27.26 -2.99 -33.13
CA GLN A 43 26.66 -3.75 -32.03
C GLN A 43 27.61 -3.89 -30.84
N THR A 44 28.91 -4.05 -31.06
CA THR A 44 29.92 -4.10 -29.99
C THR A 44 30.00 -2.77 -29.24
N PHE A 45 29.98 -1.63 -29.96
CA PHE A 45 29.90 -0.31 -29.33
C PHE A 45 28.56 -0.09 -28.60
N GLY A 46 27.45 -0.61 -29.14
CA GLY A 46 26.15 -0.59 -28.47
C GLY A 46 26.13 -1.42 -27.18
N GLY A 47 26.73 -2.61 -27.20
CA GLY A 47 26.89 -3.45 -26.01
C GLY A 47 27.80 -2.79 -24.97
N PHE A 48 28.87 -2.12 -25.41
CA PHE A 48 29.73 -1.33 -24.51
C PHE A 48 28.97 -0.17 -23.85
N ALA A 49 28.13 0.54 -24.60
CA ALA A 49 27.27 1.59 -24.04
C ALA A 49 26.28 1.04 -23.00
N GLN A 50 25.64 -0.11 -23.26
CA GLN A 50 24.78 -0.78 -22.28
C GLN A 50 25.54 -1.23 -21.02
N MET A 51 26.79 -1.67 -21.20
CA MET A 51 27.65 -2.07 -20.09
C MET A 51 28.07 -0.86 -19.23
N LEU A 52 28.33 0.29 -19.86
CA LEU A 52 28.54 1.56 -19.16
C LEU A 52 27.30 2.00 -18.38
N ASP A 53 26.11 1.89 -18.98
CA ASP A 53 24.85 2.22 -18.33
C ASP A 53 24.60 1.32 -17.10
N SER A 54 24.93 0.03 -17.23
CA SER A 54 24.89 -0.94 -16.12
C SER A 54 25.91 -0.61 -15.03
N THR A 55 27.11 -0.18 -15.42
CA THR A 55 28.15 0.23 -14.46
C THR A 55 27.74 1.50 -13.72
N PHE A 56 27.12 2.45 -14.41
CA PHE A 56 26.57 3.66 -13.82
C PHE A 56 25.44 3.33 -12.83
N MET A 57 24.45 2.54 -13.25
CA MET A 57 23.34 2.10 -12.39
C MET A 57 23.82 1.26 -11.20
N ALA A 58 24.80 0.37 -11.39
CA ALA A 58 25.37 -0.43 -10.33
C ALA A 58 26.13 0.44 -9.31
N THR A 59 26.86 1.46 -9.77
CA THR A 59 27.57 2.40 -8.89
C THR A 59 26.59 3.24 -8.08
N GLN A 60 25.54 3.76 -8.73
CA GLN A 60 24.49 4.52 -8.07
C GLN A 60 23.72 3.67 -7.04
N SER A 61 23.41 2.42 -7.38
CA SER A 61 22.76 1.48 -6.48
C SER A 61 23.67 1.09 -5.31
N SER A 62 24.97 0.91 -5.55
CA SER A 62 25.96 0.60 -4.49
C SER A 62 26.12 1.75 -3.50
N PHE A 63 26.08 2.99 -3.99
CA PHE A 63 26.13 4.18 -3.14
C PHE A 63 24.88 4.28 -2.25
N PHE A 64 23.69 4.11 -2.83
CA PHE A 64 22.45 4.15 -2.04
C PHE A 64 22.32 2.97 -1.08
N ALA A 65 22.80 1.79 -1.43
CA ALA A 65 22.88 0.65 -0.51
C ALA A 65 23.78 0.98 0.70
N MET A 66 24.93 1.60 0.45
CA MET A 66 25.85 2.03 1.52
C MET A 66 25.23 3.10 2.42
N LEU A 67 24.50 4.07 1.85
CA LEU A 67 23.74 5.06 2.62
C LEU A 67 22.61 4.42 3.43
N GLY A 68 21.91 3.42 2.87
CA GLY A 68 20.88 2.67 3.59
C GLY A 68 21.43 1.91 4.80
N VAL A 69 22.63 1.34 4.68
CA VAL A 69 23.35 0.72 5.81
C VAL A 69 23.73 1.76 6.87
N ALA A 70 24.15 2.97 6.47
CA ALA A 70 24.44 4.06 7.41
C ALA A 70 23.19 4.51 8.18
N ASP A 71 22.03 4.54 7.52
CA ASP A 71 20.76 4.86 8.17
C ASP A 71 20.33 3.74 9.14
N GLN A 72 20.53 2.47 8.78
CA GLN A 72 20.32 1.32 9.67
C GLN A 72 21.24 1.35 10.90
N LEU A 73 22.49 1.78 10.78
CA LEU A 73 23.38 1.97 11.93
C LEU A 73 22.88 3.08 12.88
N THR A 74 22.23 4.10 12.34
CA THR A 74 21.61 5.17 13.13
C THR A 74 20.36 4.68 13.87
N GLN A 75 19.55 3.83 13.23
CA GLN A 75 18.42 3.15 13.88
C GLN A 75 18.89 2.20 15.00
N LEU A 76 19.99 1.46 14.78
CA LEU A 76 20.56 0.58 15.80
C LEU A 76 21.07 1.37 17.02
N ARG A 77 21.71 2.52 16.77
CA ARG A 77 22.06 3.48 17.84
C ARG A 77 20.82 3.99 18.57
N GLY A 78 19.73 4.25 17.86
CA GLY A 78 18.43 4.60 18.44
C GLY A 78 17.87 3.49 19.34
N ALA A 79 17.89 2.25 18.87
CA ALA A 79 17.42 1.07 19.62
C ALA A 79 18.26 0.82 20.88
N LEU A 80 19.59 0.91 20.79
CA LEU A 80 20.49 0.84 21.95
C LEU A 80 20.23 2.00 22.93
N GLY A 81 19.96 3.19 22.41
CA GLY A 81 19.55 4.35 23.19
C GLY A 81 18.20 4.18 23.89
N GLN A 82 17.25 3.45 23.30
CA GLN A 82 15.98 3.11 23.93
C GLN A 82 16.17 2.07 25.03
N VAL A 83 16.99 1.04 24.82
CA VAL A 83 17.30 0.06 25.87
C VAL A 83 17.98 0.74 27.05
N LEU A 84 19.05 1.52 26.81
CA LEU A 84 19.74 2.27 27.85
C LEU A 84 18.87 3.39 28.45
N GLY A 85 18.01 4.01 27.64
CA GLY A 85 17.06 5.03 28.05
C GLY A 85 15.97 4.48 28.96
N VAL A 86 15.49 3.26 28.73
CA VAL A 86 14.55 2.56 29.61
C VAL A 86 15.23 2.23 30.94
N PHE A 87 16.47 1.73 30.95
CA PHE A 87 17.21 1.54 32.20
C PHE A 87 17.45 2.86 32.95
N GLY A 88 17.80 3.94 32.23
CA GLY A 88 17.93 5.28 32.77
C GLY A 88 16.62 5.81 33.35
N LEU A 89 15.51 5.63 32.63
CA LEU A 89 14.17 6.05 33.03
C LEU A 89 13.66 5.24 34.23
N VAL A 90 13.93 3.94 34.29
CA VAL A 90 13.65 3.07 35.43
C VAL A 90 14.46 3.50 36.65
N SER A 91 15.74 3.86 36.48
CA SER A 91 16.58 4.36 37.58
C SER A 91 16.12 5.73 38.09
N TRP A 92 15.70 6.62 37.19
CA TRP A 92 15.14 7.93 37.50
C TRP A 92 13.78 7.82 38.20
N LEU A 93 12.90 6.96 37.68
CA LEU A 93 11.59 6.69 38.26
C LEU A 93 11.72 6.01 39.62
N ARG A 94 12.69 5.09 39.79
CA ARG A 94 13.01 4.47 41.07
C ARG A 94 13.56 5.49 42.08
N ARG A 95 14.38 6.46 41.66
CA ARG A 95 14.84 7.59 42.52
C ARG A 95 13.68 8.51 42.91
N TRP A 96 12.81 8.84 41.96
CA TRP A 96 11.62 9.65 42.21
C TRP A 96 10.63 8.95 43.16
N TRP A 97 10.39 7.65 42.96
CA TRP A 97 9.43 6.87 43.75
C TRP A 97 9.96 6.50 45.13
N LYS A 98 11.28 6.38 45.29
CA LYS A 98 11.93 6.32 46.61
C LYS A 98 11.84 7.63 47.41
N GLY A 99 11.22 8.68 46.84
CA GLY A 99 11.01 9.94 47.55
C GLY A 99 12.30 10.71 47.79
N ASP A 100 13.35 10.44 47.02
CA ASP A 100 14.66 11.07 47.16
C ASP A 100 14.69 12.44 46.45
N ARG A 101 13.74 13.31 46.82
CA ARG A 101 13.67 14.73 46.40
C ARG A 101 14.09 15.69 47.51
N GLY A 102 14.92 15.22 48.43
CA GLY A 102 15.55 16.02 49.47
C GLY A 102 15.99 15.06 50.55
N ASN A 103 17.29 14.86 50.75
CA ASN A 103 17.91 15.58 51.86
C ASN A 103 19.45 15.57 51.86
N MET A 104 20.12 15.74 50.71
CA MET A 104 21.60 15.85 50.74
C MET A 104 22.07 17.01 51.65
N SER A 105 21.25 18.04 51.84
CA SER A 105 21.47 19.15 52.79
C SER A 105 21.37 18.75 54.27
N HIS A 106 20.63 17.70 54.60
CA HIS A 106 20.36 17.26 55.97
C HIS A 106 21.28 16.10 56.37
N ASP A 107 21.70 15.28 55.41
CA ASP A 107 22.81 14.34 55.58
C ASP A 107 24.12 15.12 55.71
N PHE A 108 24.34 16.18 54.92
CA PHE A 108 25.47 17.10 55.09
C PHE A 108 25.41 17.87 56.41
N LYS A 109 24.25 18.40 56.81
CA LYS A 109 24.11 19.07 58.13
C LYS A 109 24.34 18.10 59.30
N ARG A 110 23.88 16.85 59.21
CA ARG A 110 24.13 15.82 60.26
C ARG A 110 25.60 15.40 60.32
N PHE A 111 26.26 15.30 59.17
CA PHE A 111 27.68 15.00 59.09
C PHE A 111 28.54 16.15 59.63
N VAL A 112 28.19 17.40 59.31
CA VAL A 112 28.88 18.60 59.81
C VAL A 112 28.59 18.85 61.28
N SER A 113 27.37 18.57 61.76
CA SER A 113 27.01 18.77 63.17
C SER A 113 27.48 17.65 64.08
N ASN A 114 27.70 16.44 63.56
CA ASN A 114 28.20 15.30 64.34
C ASN A 114 29.00 14.31 63.47
N PRO A 115 30.29 14.59 63.19
CA PRO A 115 31.12 13.78 62.30
C PRO A 115 31.46 12.37 62.81
N GLN A 116 31.04 12.02 64.03
CA GLN A 116 31.38 10.74 64.68
C GLN A 116 30.27 9.67 64.59
N SER A 117 29.11 10.00 64.01
CA SER A 117 28.04 9.03 63.75
C SER A 117 28.07 8.54 62.31
N ALA A 118 29.07 7.70 61.99
CA ALA A 118 29.03 6.82 60.83
C ALA A 118 27.97 5.71 61.05
N PRO A 119 27.43 5.08 59.98
CA PRO A 119 26.37 4.08 60.12
C PRO A 119 26.93 2.80 60.74
N GLY A 120 26.71 2.64 62.04
CA GLY A 120 27.20 1.49 62.82
C GLY A 120 26.87 1.49 64.31
N SER A 121 26.27 2.55 64.89
CA SER A 121 25.94 2.56 66.32
C SER A 121 24.76 1.63 66.65
N PRO A 122 24.92 0.64 67.54
CA PRO A 122 23.84 -0.20 68.02
C PRO A 122 22.94 0.62 68.95
N GLY A 123 21.68 0.83 68.57
CA GLY A 123 20.70 1.50 69.45
C GLY A 123 19.65 2.37 68.77
N SER A 124 19.56 2.42 67.44
CA SER A 124 18.47 3.18 66.81
C SER A 124 17.13 2.42 66.90
N PRO A 125 16.05 3.02 67.45
CA PRO A 125 14.77 2.35 67.57
C PRO A 125 14.15 2.10 66.18
N PRO A 126 13.34 1.04 66.00
CA PRO A 126 12.80 0.67 64.70
C PRO A 126 11.92 1.79 64.13
N ALA A 127 12.30 2.31 62.97
CA ALA A 127 11.58 3.38 62.29
C ALA A 127 10.16 2.90 61.92
N LYS A 128 9.14 3.59 62.45
CA LYS A 128 7.73 3.25 62.23
C LYS A 128 7.38 3.34 60.75
N PRO A 129 6.60 2.39 60.19
CA PRO A 129 6.22 2.39 58.78
C PRO A 129 5.36 3.62 58.47
N SER A 130 5.93 4.57 57.72
CA SER A 130 5.22 5.80 57.36
C SER A 130 4.25 5.52 56.22
N LYS A 131 3.03 6.06 56.28
CA LYS A 131 1.96 5.90 55.26
C LYS A 131 2.25 6.61 53.92
N LYS A 132 3.41 7.25 53.81
CA LYS A 132 3.86 8.02 52.63
C LYS A 132 3.88 7.23 51.31
N PRO A 133 4.31 5.94 51.25
CA PRO A 133 4.28 5.18 50.00
C PRO A 133 2.85 4.81 49.57
N LEU A 134 1.89 4.72 50.50
CA LEU A 134 0.49 4.45 50.18
C LEU A 134 -0.16 5.64 49.46
N PHE A 135 0.11 6.87 49.90
CA PHE A 135 -0.37 8.07 49.21
C PHE A 135 0.25 8.23 47.83
N ILE A 136 1.53 7.88 47.66
CA ILE A 136 2.17 7.92 46.33
C ILE A 136 1.57 6.84 45.41
N PHE A 137 1.28 5.65 45.93
CA PHE A 137 0.60 4.60 45.17
C PHE A 137 -0.82 5.03 44.76
N LEU A 138 -1.60 5.59 45.70
CA LEU A 138 -2.93 6.13 45.44
C LEU A 138 -2.89 7.26 44.40
N LEU A 139 -1.93 8.19 44.54
CA LEU A 139 -1.71 9.27 43.58
C LEU A 139 -1.24 8.74 42.21
N ALA A 140 -0.51 7.64 42.15
CA ALA A 140 -0.10 7.04 40.88
C ALA A 140 -1.30 6.38 40.17
N VAL A 141 -2.11 5.60 40.89
CA VAL A 141 -3.26 4.87 40.35
C VAL A 141 -4.33 5.82 39.83
N PHE A 142 -4.60 6.92 40.53
CA PHE A 142 -5.64 7.89 40.11
C PHE A 142 -5.07 9.13 39.40
N GLY A 143 -3.84 9.52 39.71
CA GLY A 143 -3.23 10.74 39.19
C GLY A 143 -2.57 10.58 37.83
N LEU A 144 -1.93 9.45 37.51
CA LEU A 144 -1.44 9.23 36.13
C LEU A 144 -2.57 9.24 35.09
N PRO A 145 -3.68 8.49 35.26
CA PRO A 145 -4.76 8.53 34.26
C PRO A 145 -5.43 9.91 34.16
N TYR A 146 -5.59 10.64 35.27
CA TYR A 146 -6.13 12.00 35.23
C TYR A 146 -5.19 13.00 34.54
N LEU A 147 -3.89 12.89 34.79
CA LEU A 147 -2.89 13.77 34.19
C LEU A 147 -2.73 13.47 32.68
N MET A 148 -2.81 12.20 32.28
CA MET A 148 -2.89 11.80 30.87
C MET A 148 -4.14 12.35 30.20
N HIS A 149 -5.30 12.22 30.82
CA HIS A 149 -6.55 12.78 30.29
C HIS A 149 -6.46 14.29 30.07
N LYS A 150 -5.80 15.01 30.98
CA LYS A 150 -5.58 16.46 30.88
C LYS A 150 -4.54 16.83 29.82
N LEU A 151 -3.44 16.09 29.73
CA LEU A 151 -2.41 16.29 28.69
C LEU A 151 -2.99 16.00 27.30
N ILE A 152 -3.71 14.90 27.15
CA ILE A 152 -4.36 14.51 25.89
C ILE A 152 -5.32 15.62 25.46
N ARG A 153 -6.14 16.19 26.34
CA ARG A 153 -7.02 17.32 25.97
C ARG A 153 -6.25 18.56 25.50
N HIS A 154 -5.11 18.87 26.11
CA HIS A 154 -4.30 20.03 25.72
C HIS A 154 -3.50 19.79 24.43
N LEU A 155 -3.06 18.56 24.16
CA LEU A 155 -2.39 18.21 22.90
C LEU A 155 -3.40 17.98 21.77
N ALA A 156 -4.55 17.37 22.03
CA ALA A 156 -5.63 17.16 21.06
C ALA A 156 -6.29 18.48 20.61
N ALA A 157 -6.14 19.56 21.38
CA ALA A 157 -6.54 20.90 20.94
C ALA A 157 -5.53 21.55 19.97
N ARG A 158 -4.30 20.99 19.86
CA ARG A 158 -3.22 21.51 19.00
C ARG A 158 -2.83 20.58 17.86
N LEU A 159 -3.15 19.30 17.99
CA LEU A 159 -3.10 18.32 16.93
C LEU A 159 -4.46 18.36 16.21
N PRO A 160 -4.54 18.37 14.87
CA PRO A 160 -5.75 17.89 14.22
C PRO A 160 -6.05 16.49 14.79
N PRO A 161 -7.32 16.09 14.94
CA PRO A 161 -7.66 14.72 15.32
C PRO A 161 -6.77 13.78 14.50
N PRO A 162 -6.17 12.73 15.09
CA PRO A 162 -5.57 11.71 14.24
C PRO A 162 -6.66 11.33 13.26
N GLU A 163 -6.43 11.60 11.98
CA GLU A 163 -7.20 10.99 10.93
C GLU A 163 -6.86 9.50 11.00
N GLN A 164 -7.41 8.78 11.99
CA GLN A 164 -8.15 7.60 11.61
C GLN A 164 -9.10 8.14 10.55
N GLN A 165 -8.79 7.86 9.28
CA GLN A 165 -9.53 8.28 8.11
C GLN A 165 -10.95 7.71 8.20
N LEU A 166 -11.74 8.30 9.09
CA LEU A 166 -13.18 8.41 9.09
C LEU A 166 -13.52 9.71 8.37
N ALA A 167 -12.82 9.99 7.26
CA ALA A 167 -13.37 10.87 6.24
C ALA A 167 -14.82 10.38 6.03
N PRO A 168 -15.82 11.26 6.12
CA PRO A 168 -17.20 10.90 5.85
C PRO A 168 -17.19 10.16 4.52
N ILE A 169 -17.50 8.86 4.60
CA ILE A 169 -17.52 7.97 3.45
C ILE A 169 -18.59 8.54 2.52
N ASP A 170 -18.16 9.32 1.54
CA ASP A 170 -19.02 9.94 0.56
C ASP A 170 -19.50 8.80 -0.35
N PRO A 171 -20.77 8.34 -0.22
CA PRO A 171 -21.28 7.13 -0.87
C PRO A 171 -21.16 7.18 -2.40
N SER A 172 -20.93 8.37 -2.95
CA SER A 172 -20.76 8.67 -4.37
C SER A 172 -19.33 8.40 -4.89
N LYS A 173 -18.34 8.20 -4.01
CA LYS A 173 -16.93 7.97 -4.37
C LYS A 173 -16.41 6.58 -4.00
N LEU A 174 -17.19 5.74 -3.33
CA LEU A 174 -16.74 4.38 -3.07
C LEU A 174 -16.83 3.54 -4.33
N SER A 175 -15.72 2.91 -4.65
CA SER A 175 -15.69 1.79 -5.57
C SER A 175 -16.36 0.60 -4.90
N PHE A 176 -17.41 0.09 -5.53
CA PHE A 176 -18.02 -1.18 -5.14
C PHE A 176 -17.28 -2.31 -5.85
N ALA A 177 -16.97 -3.39 -5.14
CA ALA A 177 -16.43 -4.59 -5.73
C ALA A 177 -17.38 -5.76 -5.47
N ARG A 178 -17.46 -6.67 -6.44
CA ARG A 178 -18.23 -7.91 -6.35
C ARG A 178 -17.27 -9.07 -6.20
N ALA A 179 -17.46 -9.90 -5.19
CA ALA A 179 -16.68 -11.11 -5.02
C ALA A 179 -16.87 -12.07 -6.21
N ALA A 180 -15.83 -12.32 -6.98
CA ALA A 180 -15.84 -13.30 -8.07
C ALA A 180 -15.83 -14.73 -7.52
N HIS A 181 -15.17 -14.92 -6.38
CA HIS A 181 -14.99 -16.19 -5.69
C HIS A 181 -15.42 -16.08 -4.22
N ALA A 182 -15.85 -17.21 -3.63
CA ALA A 182 -16.13 -17.26 -2.21
C ALA A 182 -14.80 -17.29 -1.43
N PHE A 183 -14.66 -16.38 -0.48
CA PHE A 183 -13.54 -16.31 0.45
C PHE A 183 -14.06 -16.60 1.86
N VAL A 184 -13.71 -17.78 2.38
CA VAL A 184 -14.11 -18.21 3.72
C VAL A 184 -12.91 -18.04 4.64
N THR A 185 -13.07 -17.23 5.68
CA THR A 185 -12.04 -16.97 6.69
C THR A 185 -12.61 -17.17 8.10
N GLN A 186 -11.73 -17.50 9.04
CA GLN A 186 -12.04 -17.62 10.46
C GLN A 186 -11.42 -16.48 11.27
N ASP A 187 -10.60 -15.64 10.64
CA ASP A 187 -9.89 -14.56 11.32
C ASP A 187 -10.80 -13.34 11.51
N PRO A 188 -10.84 -12.74 12.72
CA PRO A 188 -11.71 -11.60 13.01
C PRO A 188 -11.26 -10.30 12.33
N VAL A 189 -10.07 -10.32 11.72
CA VAL A 189 -9.48 -9.20 10.98
C VAL A 189 -9.82 -9.30 9.48
N GLU A 190 -10.12 -10.49 9.00
CA GLU A 190 -10.42 -10.78 7.61
C GLU A 190 -11.93 -10.77 7.36
N LEU A 191 -12.32 -10.37 6.16
CA LEU A 191 -13.72 -10.31 5.75
C LEU A 191 -14.06 -11.49 4.86
N GLY A 192 -14.80 -12.46 5.41
CA GLY A 192 -15.36 -13.55 4.60
C GLY A 192 -16.39 -13.01 3.62
N LEU A 193 -16.24 -13.36 2.33
CA LEU A 193 -17.09 -12.94 1.23
C LEU A 193 -17.71 -14.16 0.54
N ALA A 194 -19.02 -14.16 0.30
CA ALA A 194 -19.68 -15.15 -0.54
C ALA A 194 -19.51 -14.80 -2.03
N LYS A 195 -19.55 -15.82 -2.91
CA LYS A 195 -19.50 -15.59 -4.36
C LYS A 195 -20.66 -14.68 -4.80
N GLY A 196 -20.33 -13.57 -5.44
CA GLY A 196 -21.29 -12.56 -5.92
C GLY A 196 -21.65 -11.49 -4.88
N GLU A 197 -21.11 -11.54 -3.67
CA GLU A 197 -21.36 -10.55 -2.61
C GLU A 197 -20.73 -9.19 -2.97
N ILE A 198 -21.45 -8.10 -2.69
CA ILE A 198 -20.98 -6.73 -2.96
C ILE A 198 -20.37 -6.14 -1.69
N VAL A 199 -19.13 -5.70 -1.82
CA VAL A 199 -18.37 -5.04 -0.75
C VAL A 199 -18.01 -3.61 -1.19
N ALA A 200 -18.14 -2.66 -0.27
CA ALA A 200 -17.66 -1.31 -0.47
C ALA A 200 -16.16 -1.27 -0.13
N VAL A 201 -15.31 -0.90 -1.08
CA VAL A 201 -13.85 -0.82 -0.86
C VAL A 201 -13.55 0.47 -0.09
N LEU A 202 -13.02 0.34 1.12
CA LEU A 202 -12.68 1.45 2.01
C LEU A 202 -11.23 1.90 1.84
N SER A 203 -10.30 0.96 1.64
CA SER A 203 -8.90 1.25 1.37
C SER A 203 -8.30 0.18 0.46
N THR A 204 -7.58 0.62 -0.57
CA THR A 204 -6.73 -0.22 -1.42
C THR A 204 -5.25 -0.16 -1.00
N LEU A 205 -4.91 0.70 -0.04
CA LEU A 205 -3.54 0.99 0.36
C LEU A 205 -3.10 0.04 1.46
N ASP A 206 -1.92 -0.56 1.27
CA ASP A 206 -1.22 -1.32 2.31
C ASP A 206 -0.71 -0.34 3.39
N PRO A 207 -1.03 -0.55 4.68
CA PRO A 207 -0.61 0.31 5.78
C PRO A 207 0.91 0.38 5.97
N THR A 208 1.68 -0.56 5.42
CA THR A 208 3.14 -0.62 5.56
C THR A 208 3.86 0.15 4.45
N THR A 209 3.35 0.07 3.23
CA THR A 209 4.04 0.57 2.02
C THR A 209 3.38 1.80 1.42
N GLY A 210 2.12 2.10 1.76
CA GLY A 210 1.36 3.23 1.22
C GLY A 210 1.05 3.10 -0.28
N ALA A 211 1.33 1.94 -0.88
CA ALA A 211 1.01 1.60 -2.26
C ALA A 211 -0.23 0.69 -2.31
N GLU A 212 -0.81 0.50 -3.50
CA GLU A 212 -1.90 -0.45 -3.70
C GLU A 212 -1.43 -1.87 -3.35
N GLY A 213 -2.00 -2.41 -2.27
CA GLY A 213 -1.65 -3.73 -1.76
C GLY A 213 -2.47 -4.85 -2.40
N GLU A 214 -2.02 -6.09 -2.21
CA GLU A 214 -2.76 -7.29 -2.58
C GLU A 214 -4.02 -7.49 -1.71
N TRP A 215 -4.04 -6.86 -0.53
CA TRP A 215 -5.14 -6.91 0.42
C TRP A 215 -5.86 -5.58 0.50
N TRP A 216 -7.17 -5.61 0.31
CA TRP A 216 -8.04 -4.44 0.39
C TRP A 216 -8.90 -4.53 1.64
N ARG A 217 -9.18 -3.37 2.23
CA ARG A 217 -10.13 -3.27 3.34
C ARG A 217 -11.46 -2.83 2.78
N GLY A 218 -12.53 -3.52 3.16
CA GLY A 218 -13.87 -3.10 2.79
C GLY A 218 -14.93 -3.41 3.83
N ARG A 219 -16.14 -2.96 3.54
CA ARG A 219 -17.32 -3.12 4.39
C ARG A 219 -18.44 -3.76 3.58
N THR A 220 -19.01 -4.84 4.10
CA THR A 220 -20.22 -5.48 3.54
C THR A 220 -21.47 -4.65 3.84
N ARG A 221 -22.57 -4.93 3.14
CA ARG A 221 -23.89 -4.34 3.43
C ARG A 221 -24.35 -4.58 4.86
N ASP A 222 -23.93 -5.69 5.47
CA ASP A 222 -24.27 -6.07 6.84
C ASP A 222 -23.49 -5.29 7.90
N GLY A 223 -22.55 -4.43 7.49
CA GLY A 223 -21.70 -3.63 8.38
C GLY A 223 -20.46 -4.36 8.88
N ARG A 224 -20.20 -5.60 8.45
CA ARG A 224 -18.95 -6.31 8.74
C ARG A 224 -17.81 -5.68 7.94
N GLU A 225 -16.71 -5.40 8.62
CA GLU A 225 -15.49 -4.87 8.03
C GLU A 225 -14.34 -5.86 8.19
N GLY A 226 -13.44 -5.87 7.22
CA GLY A 226 -12.22 -6.63 7.32
C GLY A 226 -11.42 -6.56 6.03
N TRP A 227 -10.32 -7.30 6.01
CA TRP A 227 -9.43 -7.41 4.87
C TRP A 227 -9.80 -8.58 3.98
N PHE A 228 -9.69 -8.40 2.67
CA PHE A 228 -9.86 -9.47 1.69
C PHE A 228 -8.88 -9.28 0.53
N PRO A 229 -8.47 -10.37 -0.13
CA PRO A 229 -7.56 -10.30 -1.27
C PRO A 229 -8.24 -9.69 -2.50
N ARG A 230 -7.52 -8.82 -3.20
CA ARG A 230 -7.96 -8.15 -4.43
C ARG A 230 -8.39 -9.14 -5.52
N ASP A 231 -7.66 -10.24 -5.70
CA ASP A 231 -7.91 -11.20 -6.79
C ASP A 231 -9.27 -11.90 -6.68
N PHE A 232 -9.86 -11.89 -5.50
CA PHE A 232 -11.16 -12.50 -5.25
C PHE A 232 -12.32 -11.56 -5.55
N VAL A 233 -12.05 -10.29 -5.92
CA VAL A 233 -13.08 -9.28 -6.18
C VAL A 233 -12.91 -8.60 -7.53
N GLU A 234 -14.04 -8.33 -8.19
CA GLU A 234 -14.13 -7.54 -9.41
C GLU A 234 -14.71 -6.16 -9.09
N VAL A 235 -13.97 -5.08 -9.34
CA VAL A 235 -14.45 -3.71 -9.13
C VAL A 235 -15.57 -3.38 -10.14
N ILE A 236 -16.76 -3.10 -9.63
CA ILE A 236 -17.90 -2.62 -10.42
C ILE A 236 -17.70 -1.13 -10.68
N LYS A 237 -17.34 -0.77 -11.92
CA LYS A 237 -17.33 0.64 -12.34
C LYS A 237 -18.77 1.16 -12.39
N PRO A 238 -19.08 2.33 -11.78
CA PRO A 238 -20.38 2.96 -11.93
C PRO A 238 -20.70 3.16 -13.40
N LYS A 239 -21.83 2.61 -13.83
CA LYS A 239 -22.31 2.74 -15.20
C LYS A 239 -23.05 4.06 -15.36
N GLU A 240 -22.33 5.18 -15.45
CA GLU A 240 -22.87 6.47 -15.91
C GLU A 240 -23.21 6.48 -17.42
N ALA A 241 -23.33 5.32 -18.07
CA ALA A 241 -23.57 5.18 -19.50
C ALA A 241 -24.70 4.18 -19.85
N ILE A 242 -25.89 4.29 -19.24
CA ILE A 242 -27.14 3.80 -19.88
C ILE A 242 -28.39 4.69 -19.65
N LEU A 243 -28.23 5.99 -19.40
CA LEU A 243 -29.37 6.91 -19.47
C LEU A 243 -29.32 7.89 -20.65
N GLN A 244 -28.38 7.70 -21.58
CA GLN A 244 -28.47 8.25 -22.93
C GLN A 244 -28.68 7.11 -23.92
N ALA A 245 -29.89 6.56 -23.92
CA ALA A 245 -30.37 5.80 -25.06
C ALA A 245 -30.40 6.71 -26.30
N PRO A 246 -30.01 6.22 -27.49
CA PRO A 246 -30.17 6.98 -28.72
C PRO A 246 -31.66 7.27 -28.91
N THR A 247 -31.99 8.54 -29.16
CA THR A 247 -33.33 8.97 -29.53
C THR A 247 -33.82 8.09 -30.70
N PRO A 248 -35.01 7.45 -30.59
CA PRO A 248 -35.56 6.71 -31.71
C PRO A 248 -35.83 7.68 -32.88
N PRO A 249 -35.58 7.27 -34.15
CA PRO A 249 -35.84 8.13 -35.29
C PRO A 249 -37.34 8.38 -35.41
N LYS A 250 -37.70 9.65 -35.55
CA LYS A 250 -39.08 10.15 -35.70
C LYS A 250 -39.68 9.56 -36.99
N MET A 251 -40.50 8.52 -36.89
CA MET A 251 -41.31 8.04 -38.01
C MET A 251 -42.38 9.11 -38.38
N PRO A 252 -42.61 9.39 -39.66
CA PRO A 252 -43.67 10.29 -40.09
C PRO A 252 -45.06 9.68 -39.84
N PRO A 253 -46.10 10.49 -39.56
CA PRO A 253 -47.43 9.99 -39.28
C PRO A 253 -48.08 9.34 -40.52
N PRO A 254 -48.87 8.26 -40.35
CA PRO A 254 -49.55 7.60 -41.47
C PRO A 254 -50.70 8.45 -42.03
N PRO A 255 -51.04 8.31 -43.32
CA PRO A 255 -52.11 9.08 -43.95
C PRO A 255 -53.48 8.63 -43.46
N ALA A 256 -54.36 9.60 -43.20
CA ALA A 256 -55.74 9.38 -42.79
C ALA A 256 -56.54 8.71 -43.92
N VAL A 257 -57.13 7.54 -43.65
CA VAL A 257 -58.05 6.86 -44.57
C VAL A 257 -59.49 7.27 -44.23
N PRO A 258 -60.35 7.63 -45.21
CA PRO A 258 -61.68 8.15 -44.93
C PRO A 258 -62.64 7.02 -44.51
N ARG A 259 -63.32 7.18 -43.38
CA ARG A 259 -64.42 6.29 -42.94
C ARG A 259 -65.61 6.44 -43.88
N LYS A 260 -65.84 5.44 -44.76
CA LYS A 260 -67.12 5.24 -45.44
C LYS A 260 -68.07 4.40 -44.58
N HIS A 261 -69.33 4.83 -44.58
CA HIS A 261 -70.53 4.25 -43.96
C HIS A 261 -70.69 2.74 -44.15
N LEU A 262 -71.27 2.05 -43.15
CA LEU A 262 -72.50 1.27 -43.38
C LEU A 262 -73.16 0.75 -42.08
N GLY A 263 -74.46 1.04 -41.95
CA GLY A 263 -75.55 0.14 -41.58
C GLY A 263 -75.42 -0.75 -40.35
N LYS A 264 -76.21 -0.44 -39.31
CA LYS A 264 -76.84 -1.48 -38.49
C LYS A 264 -78.35 -1.34 -38.55
N ALA A 265 -78.96 -2.26 -39.28
CA ALA A 265 -80.36 -2.61 -39.17
C ALA A 265 -80.51 -3.85 -38.26
N ALA A 266 -81.62 -3.89 -37.54
CA ALA A 266 -82.42 -5.07 -37.16
C ALA A 266 -82.51 -5.48 -35.67
N ARG A 267 -83.76 -5.33 -35.19
CA ARG A 267 -84.55 -6.19 -34.26
C ARG A 267 -84.16 -6.10 -32.78
N ARG A 268 -85.07 -5.85 -31.83
CA ARG A 268 -86.50 -6.18 -31.73
C ARG A 268 -87.32 -5.01 -31.20
#